data_AF-A0A1X7AL13-F1
#
_entry.id   AF-A0A1X7AL13-F1
#
_cell.length_a   1.000
_cell.length_b   1.000
_cell.length_c   1.000
_cell.angle_alpha   90.00
_cell.angle_beta   90.00
_cell.angle_gamma   90.00
#
_symmetry.space_group_name_H-M   'P 1'
#
loop_
_entity.id
_entity.type
_entity.pdbx_description
1 polymer ?
#
loop_
_entity_poly.entity_id
_entity_poly.type
_entity_poly.pdbx_seq_one_letter_code
_entity_poly.pdbx_strand_id
1 'polypeptide(L)'
;MVDTVSLQSRIYVVAVVFVVLLLPELAQSDNSFSLQPCTQGQKSSQWIPVGSKDMNSIRVSAAADSSSVKITLGHTRNNAEREMSDKHCYQITHNDDPQKSEFDNYSLWDNYRFLIPFLSGLAFQAMPHYRDSLFNAPFIHGLISGIGSHTLYFGRDSYYPERFLRRAPPDSEMDIIIPLISYGYAGYELFHYLTSTPARPDFIFHSAAMTAVFSIFAGLGELHLLSDVLVIELSSIFLGLKDYHDIFAMAFAGTFYIYRWGLFPQGWWTIAQAPETGEELEYPERKWRRRALVAAGAAFNALSGYWGILTLGKILDKYVYHRP
;
A
#
# COMPACT_ATOMS: atom_id res chain seq x y z
N MET A 1 1.55 30.79 29.86
CA MET A 1 2.84 30.30 29.31
C MET A 1 2.67 28.83 29.02
N VAL A 2 2.64 28.44 27.75
CA VAL A 2 2.60 27.03 27.34
C VAL A 2 4.00 26.47 27.57
N ASP A 3 4.09 25.34 28.27
CA ASP A 3 5.35 24.73 28.67
C ASP A 3 6.14 24.29 27.43
N THR A 4 7.17 25.06 27.06
CA THR A 4 7.95 24.84 25.82
C THR A 4 8.67 23.49 25.81
N VAL A 5 8.90 22.90 26.99
CA VAL A 5 9.51 21.57 27.18
C VAL A 5 8.56 20.45 26.71
N SER A 6 7.25 20.63 26.84
CA SER A 6 6.22 19.70 26.35
C SER A 6 6.12 19.70 24.83
N LEU A 7 6.34 20.86 24.20
CA LEU A 7 6.28 20.99 22.74
C LEU A 7 7.50 20.34 22.05
N GLN A 8 8.71 20.55 22.58
CA GLN A 8 9.92 19.93 22.03
C GLN A 8 9.93 18.41 22.15
N SER A 9 9.47 17.86 23.27
CA SER A 9 9.36 16.41 23.47
C SER A 9 8.34 15.77 22.50
N ARG A 10 7.25 16.47 22.17
CA ARG A 10 6.24 16.01 21.19
C ARG A 10 6.75 16.04 19.75
N ILE A 11 7.50 17.08 19.37
CA ILE A 11 8.15 17.16 18.05
C ILE A 11 9.20 16.05 17.90
N TYR A 12 9.94 15.73 18.97
CA TYR A 12 10.89 14.63 18.99
C TYR A 12 10.22 13.27 18.76
N VAL A 13 9.05 13.00 19.35
CA VAL A 13 8.34 11.73 19.11
C VAL A 13 7.90 11.60 17.65
N VAL A 14 7.37 12.66 17.04
CA VAL A 14 6.98 12.64 15.62
C VAL A 14 8.20 12.47 14.71
N ALA A 15 9.31 13.15 14.99
CA ALA A 15 10.55 13.03 14.23
C ALA A 15 11.22 11.66 14.40
N VAL A 16 11.20 11.07 15.59
CA VAL A 16 11.74 9.73 15.86
C VAL A 16 10.91 8.66 15.17
N VAL A 17 9.58 8.78 15.14
CA VAL A 17 8.72 7.88 14.35
C VAL A 17 9.02 8.03 12.86
N PHE A 18 9.23 9.25 12.37
CA PHE A 18 9.62 9.51 10.98
C PHE A 18 10.98 8.89 10.62
N VAL A 19 12.00 9.06 11.48
CA VAL A 19 13.36 8.59 11.21
C VAL A 19 13.49 7.08 11.39
N VAL A 20 12.82 6.47 12.37
CA VAL A 20 12.87 5.03 12.62
C VAL A 20 12.11 4.23 11.54
N LEU A 21 11.07 4.80 10.94
CA LEU A 21 10.33 4.16 9.85
C LEU A 21 11.03 4.29 8.48
N LEU A 22 11.92 5.28 8.29
CA LEU A 22 12.63 5.53 7.03
C LEU A 22 14.06 4.95 6.96
N LEU A 23 14.61 4.47 8.07
CA LEU A 23 15.96 3.90 8.14
C LEU A 23 16.18 2.48 7.54
N PRO A 24 15.17 1.63 7.27
CA PRO A 24 15.43 0.30 6.70
C PRO A 24 15.89 0.27 5.23
N GLU A 25 15.78 1.36 4.47
CA GLU A 25 16.12 1.42 3.02
C GLU A 25 17.61 1.24 2.67
N LEU A 26 18.51 1.08 3.65
CA LEU A 26 19.97 1.00 3.39
C LEU A 26 20.59 -0.40 3.51
N ALA A 27 19.79 -1.47 3.67
CA ALA A 27 20.37 -2.80 3.85
C ALA A 27 19.62 -3.92 3.10
N GLN A 28 20.26 -4.32 2.00
CA GLN A 28 20.46 -5.71 1.54
C GLN A 28 19.55 -6.30 0.47
N SER A 29 20.25 -7.02 -0.42
CA SER A 29 19.87 -7.59 -1.70
C SER A 29 19.89 -9.13 -1.67
N ASP A 30 19.14 -9.71 -2.63
CA ASP A 30 19.43 -10.94 -3.40
C ASP A 30 19.27 -12.33 -2.73
N ASN A 31 18.91 -13.46 -3.39
CA ASN A 31 18.50 -13.85 -4.75
C ASN A 31 18.05 -15.35 -4.73
N SER A 32 17.35 -15.87 -5.75
CA SER A 32 17.13 -17.32 -5.96
C SER A 32 17.11 -17.76 -7.44
N PHE A 33 17.32 -19.07 -7.73
CA PHE A 33 17.77 -19.62 -9.04
C PHE A 33 16.82 -20.63 -9.72
N SER A 34 16.89 -20.80 -11.06
CA SER A 34 16.23 -21.91 -11.83
C SER A 34 16.96 -22.34 -13.13
N LEU A 35 16.68 -23.55 -13.67
CA LEU A 35 17.44 -24.23 -14.75
C LEU A 35 16.83 -24.11 -16.18
N GLN A 36 17.67 -23.96 -17.22
CA GLN A 36 17.30 -24.02 -18.66
C GLN A 36 18.35 -24.80 -19.52
N PRO A 37 18.15 -25.08 -20.84
CA PRO A 37 19.08 -25.75 -21.81
C PRO A 37 20.25 -24.86 -22.36
N CYS A 38 21.50 -25.33 -22.57
CA CYS A 38 22.60 -24.50 -23.16
C CYS A 38 22.71 -24.54 -24.67
N THR A 39 23.13 -23.41 -25.25
CA THR A 39 23.64 -23.28 -26.61
C THR A 39 25.13 -23.66 -26.72
N GLN A 40 25.50 -24.33 -27.82
CA GLN A 40 26.85 -24.89 -28.05
C GLN A 40 27.92 -23.79 -28.27
N GLY A 41 28.99 -23.79 -27.46
CA GLY A 41 30.23 -23.12 -27.84
C GLY A 41 31.15 -22.66 -26.71
N GLN A 42 31.63 -23.54 -25.83
CA GLN A 42 32.82 -23.27 -24.98
C GLN A 42 33.34 -24.58 -24.34
N LYS A 43 34.67 -24.80 -24.42
CA LYS A 43 35.37 -26.00 -23.93
C LYS A 43 36.54 -25.60 -23.03
N SER A 44 36.50 -26.01 -21.77
CA SER A 44 37.63 -26.54 -21.00
C SER A 44 37.06 -27.45 -19.90
N SER A 45 37.75 -28.53 -19.53
CA SER A 45 37.29 -29.44 -18.48
C SER A 45 38.48 -30.04 -17.73
N GLN A 46 38.51 -29.89 -16.41
CA GLN A 46 39.47 -30.50 -15.50
C GLN A 46 38.76 -31.57 -14.64
N TRP A 47 39.47 -32.64 -14.28
CA TRP A 47 38.90 -33.87 -13.72
C TRP A 47 39.03 -33.93 -12.19
N ILE A 48 37.96 -34.32 -11.48
CA ILE A 48 38.02 -34.69 -10.06
C ILE A 48 37.28 -36.03 -9.88
N PRO A 49 37.91 -37.06 -9.27
CA PRO A 49 37.25 -38.35 -9.05
C PRO A 49 36.34 -38.30 -7.81
N VAL A 50 35.13 -38.85 -7.94
CA VAL A 50 34.21 -39.09 -6.81
C VAL A 50 34.07 -40.60 -6.62
N GLY A 51 34.46 -41.09 -5.45
CA GLY A 51 34.39 -42.50 -5.10
C GLY A 51 33.11 -42.86 -4.37
N SER A 52 32.24 -43.66 -4.99
CA SER A 52 31.33 -44.55 -4.26
C SER A 52 30.90 -45.72 -5.16
N LYS A 53 30.64 -46.88 -4.56
CA LYS A 53 30.77 -48.20 -5.21
C LYS A 53 29.51 -48.73 -5.91
N ASP A 54 28.37 -48.05 -5.89
CA ASP A 54 27.12 -48.61 -6.48
C ASP A 54 26.19 -47.55 -7.11
N MET A 55 26.77 -46.57 -7.80
CA MET A 55 26.00 -45.72 -8.73
C MET A 55 26.61 -45.76 -10.12
N ASN A 56 25.74 -45.87 -11.13
CA ASN A 56 26.04 -45.47 -12.50
C ASN A 56 26.75 -44.11 -12.43
N SER A 57 28.01 -44.06 -12.86
CA SER A 57 28.88 -42.92 -12.60
C SER A 57 28.33 -41.65 -13.24
N ILE A 58 27.82 -40.74 -12.42
CA ILE A 58 27.47 -39.38 -12.82
C ILE A 58 28.77 -38.59 -12.88
N ARG A 59 29.14 -38.09 -14.06
CA ARG A 59 30.25 -37.13 -14.18
C ARG A 59 29.71 -35.73 -13.93
N VAL A 60 30.46 -34.93 -13.17
CA VAL A 60 30.22 -33.50 -13.01
C VAL A 60 31.54 -32.81 -13.32
N SER A 61 31.52 -31.89 -14.27
CA SER A 61 32.69 -31.08 -14.63
C SER A 61 32.30 -29.62 -14.55
N ALA A 62 32.77 -28.90 -13.52
CA ALA A 62 32.60 -27.46 -13.45
C ALA A 62 33.77 -26.78 -14.20
N ALA A 63 33.46 -25.86 -15.10
CA ALA A 63 34.42 -24.88 -15.58
C ALA A 63 34.04 -23.55 -14.93
N ALA A 64 34.97 -22.95 -14.20
CA ALA A 64 34.76 -21.64 -13.60
C ALA A 64 35.20 -20.57 -14.62
N ASP A 65 34.27 -20.08 -15.42
CA ASP A 65 34.30 -18.69 -15.86
C ASP A 65 33.23 -17.91 -15.08
N SER A 66 33.45 -16.62 -14.90
CA SER A 66 32.85 -15.79 -13.84
C SER A 66 31.35 -15.49 -13.99
N SER A 67 30.57 -16.34 -14.66
CA SER A 67 29.12 -16.18 -14.75
C SER A 67 28.32 -17.46 -15.02
N SER A 68 28.94 -18.63 -15.19
CA SER A 68 28.18 -19.85 -15.50
C SER A 68 28.80 -21.13 -14.92
N VAL A 69 27.94 -22.07 -14.49
CA VAL A 69 28.35 -23.43 -14.09
C VAL A 69 27.73 -24.41 -15.09
N LYS A 70 28.58 -25.17 -15.77
CA LYS A 70 28.16 -26.20 -16.72
C LYS A 70 28.10 -27.56 -16.02
N ILE A 71 26.98 -28.28 -16.15
CA ILE A 71 26.84 -29.65 -15.64
C ILE A 71 26.57 -30.58 -16.82
N THR A 72 27.34 -31.66 -16.96
CA THR A 72 27.18 -32.64 -18.04
C THR A 72 26.90 -34.02 -17.46
N LEU A 73 25.66 -34.48 -17.56
CA LEU A 73 25.26 -35.82 -17.12
C LEU A 73 25.47 -36.81 -18.25
N GLY A 74 26.22 -37.89 -18.01
CA GLY A 74 26.45 -38.97 -18.98
C GLY A 74 26.05 -40.31 -18.39
N HIS A 75 25.38 -41.15 -19.20
CA HIS A 75 25.00 -42.50 -18.82
C HIS A 75 25.94 -43.49 -19.53
N THR A 76 26.84 -44.14 -18.80
CA THR A 76 27.62 -45.26 -19.36
C THR A 76 26.85 -46.56 -19.12
N ARG A 77 26.30 -47.15 -20.18
CA ARG A 77 25.88 -48.56 -20.17
C ARG A 77 27.05 -49.42 -20.62
N ASN A 78 27.38 -50.43 -19.83
CA ASN A 78 28.38 -51.43 -20.20
C ASN A 78 27.92 -52.21 -21.44
N ASN A 79 28.90 -52.40 -22.34
CA ASN A 79 28.94 -53.24 -23.53
C ASN A 79 28.36 -52.65 -24.82
N ALA A 80 29.28 -52.52 -25.79
CA ALA A 80 29.20 -51.98 -27.15
C ALA A 80 29.27 -50.45 -27.27
N GLU A 81 30.43 -49.97 -27.74
CA GLU A 81 30.68 -48.61 -28.22
C GLU A 81 29.66 -48.24 -29.31
N ARG A 82 28.56 -47.62 -28.89
CA ARG A 82 27.81 -46.67 -29.70
C ARG A 82 27.56 -45.46 -28.82
N GLU A 83 28.43 -44.45 -28.95
CA GLU A 83 28.18 -43.11 -28.42
C GLU A 83 26.91 -42.55 -29.08
N MET A 84 25.74 -42.82 -28.48
CA MET A 84 24.60 -41.91 -28.62
C MET A 84 24.91 -40.68 -27.77
N SER A 85 25.58 -39.71 -28.38
CA SER A 85 25.88 -38.41 -27.78
C SER A 85 24.65 -37.49 -27.88
N ASP A 86 23.55 -37.85 -27.25
CA ASP A 86 22.48 -36.88 -26.94
C ASP A 86 22.92 -36.09 -25.69
N LYS A 87 23.88 -35.19 -25.89
CA LYS A 87 24.33 -34.25 -24.86
C LYS A 87 23.30 -33.13 -24.76
N HIS A 88 22.33 -33.29 -23.87
CA HIS A 88 21.51 -32.17 -23.44
C HIS A 88 22.35 -31.28 -22.53
N CYS A 89 22.75 -30.12 -23.04
CA CYS A 89 23.34 -29.08 -22.21
C CYS A 89 22.20 -28.32 -21.53
N TYR A 90 22.34 -28.01 -20.25
CA TYR A 90 21.44 -27.13 -19.51
C TYR A 90 22.17 -25.86 -19.02
N GLN A 91 21.83 -24.69 -19.60
CA GLN A 91 22.22 -23.35 -19.19
C GLN A 91 21.14 -22.80 -18.25
N ILE A 92 21.49 -22.62 -16.99
CA ILE A 92 20.71 -21.84 -16.03
C ILE A 92 20.70 -20.38 -16.56
N THR A 93 19.60 -19.93 -17.14
CA THR A 93 19.38 -18.53 -17.54
C THR A 93 18.51 -17.84 -16.49
N HIS A 94 18.81 -16.56 -16.23
CA HIS A 94 17.98 -15.65 -15.46
C HIS A 94 16.63 -15.52 -16.19
N ASN A 95 15.61 -16.27 -15.75
CA ASN A 95 14.23 -16.01 -16.14
C ASN A 95 13.63 -15.26 -14.96
N ASP A 96 13.78 -13.94 -14.98
CA ASP A 96 12.91 -13.07 -14.18
C ASP A 96 11.51 -13.31 -14.73
N ASP A 97 10.72 -14.13 -14.04
CA ASP A 97 9.28 -13.93 -14.07
C ASP A 97 9.08 -12.62 -13.31
N PRO A 98 8.88 -11.48 -14.00
CA PRO A 98 8.93 -10.16 -13.36
C PRO A 98 7.87 -10.06 -12.26
N GLN A 99 6.80 -10.85 -12.38
CA GLN A 99 5.75 -10.92 -11.37
C GLN A 99 6.18 -11.64 -10.10
N LYS A 100 7.09 -12.62 -10.16
CA LYS A 100 7.42 -13.46 -8.99
C LYS A 100 8.43 -12.81 -8.05
N SER A 101 9.38 -12.02 -8.57
CA SER A 101 10.31 -11.26 -7.72
C SER A 101 9.63 -10.07 -7.01
N GLU A 102 8.56 -9.51 -7.59
CA GLU A 102 7.76 -8.49 -6.91
C GLU A 102 6.99 -9.05 -5.70
N PHE A 103 6.55 -10.31 -5.74
CA PHE A 103 5.84 -10.93 -4.62
C PHE A 103 6.76 -11.20 -3.40
N ASP A 104 8.05 -11.47 -3.60
CA ASP A 104 8.97 -11.74 -2.48
C ASP A 104 9.25 -10.48 -1.64
N ASN A 105 9.17 -9.27 -2.23
CA ASN A 105 9.26 -8.02 -1.46
C ASN A 105 8.07 -7.79 -0.51
N TYR A 106 6.93 -8.45 -0.71
CA TYR A 106 5.81 -8.38 0.25
C TYR A 106 6.12 -9.10 1.57
N SER A 107 7.10 -10.01 1.60
CA SER A 107 7.53 -10.70 2.82
C SER A 107 8.01 -9.74 3.91
N LEU A 108 8.63 -8.62 3.54
CA LEU A 108 9.09 -7.62 4.51
C LEU A 108 7.88 -6.86 5.09
N TRP A 109 6.94 -6.46 4.21
CA TRP A 109 5.73 -5.71 4.56
C TRP A 109 4.74 -6.51 5.40
N ASP A 110 4.77 -7.84 5.33
CA ASP A 110 3.95 -8.70 6.18
C ASP A 110 4.20 -8.52 7.68
N ASN A 111 5.40 -8.10 8.07
CA ASN A 111 5.72 -7.74 9.45
C ASN A 111 5.25 -6.33 9.81
N TYR A 112 5.31 -5.39 8.86
CA TYR A 112 4.97 -3.99 9.09
C TYR A 112 3.47 -3.69 9.01
N ARG A 113 2.67 -4.52 8.34
CA ARG A 113 1.22 -4.32 8.16
C ARG A 113 0.43 -4.23 9.46
N PHE A 114 0.95 -4.82 10.55
CA PHE A 114 0.36 -4.70 11.89
C PHE A 114 1.11 -3.69 12.77
N LEU A 115 2.44 -3.61 12.62
CA LEU A 115 3.28 -2.74 13.42
C LEU A 115 3.00 -1.26 13.15
N ILE A 116 2.91 -0.85 11.88
CA ILE A 116 2.71 0.56 11.53
C ILE A 116 1.34 1.08 12.03
N PRO A 117 0.20 0.39 11.78
CA PRO A 117 -1.08 0.84 12.33
C PRO A 117 -1.09 0.87 13.87
N PHE A 118 -0.47 -0.12 14.52
CA PHE A 118 -0.37 -0.15 15.98
C PHE A 118 0.44 1.03 16.53
N LEU A 119 1.65 1.25 16.02
CA LEU A 119 2.52 2.34 16.48
C LEU A 119 1.94 3.73 16.17
N SER A 120 1.35 3.91 14.99
CA SER A 120 0.68 5.17 14.64
C SER A 120 -0.56 5.42 15.51
N GLY A 121 -1.36 4.40 15.81
CA GLY A 121 -2.48 4.51 16.75
C GLY A 121 -2.03 4.94 18.15
N LEU A 122 -0.94 4.35 18.68
CA LEU A 122 -0.34 4.79 19.94
C LEU A 122 0.19 6.23 19.87
N ALA A 123 0.82 6.60 18.75
CA ALA A 123 1.31 7.96 18.55
C ALA A 123 0.16 8.99 18.56
N PHE A 124 -0.96 8.70 17.89
CA PHE A 124 -2.15 9.55 17.91
C PHE A 124 -2.81 9.61 19.30
N GLN A 125 -2.84 8.50 20.02
CA GLN A 125 -3.33 8.44 21.40
C GLN A 125 -2.52 9.33 22.35
N ALA A 126 -1.21 9.49 22.10
CA ALA A 126 -0.34 10.35 22.89
C ALA A 126 -0.46 11.84 22.54
N MET A 127 -1.15 12.20 21.46
CA MET A 127 -1.34 13.60 21.05
C MET A 127 -2.42 14.30 21.88
N PRO A 128 -2.27 15.62 22.14
CA PRO A 128 -3.29 16.40 22.82
C PRO A 128 -4.61 16.43 22.02
N HIS A 129 -5.74 16.32 22.72
CA HIS A 129 -7.06 16.32 22.10
C HIS A 129 -7.50 17.69 21.55
N TYR A 130 -8.38 17.62 20.54
CA TYR A 130 -8.99 18.64 19.68
C TYR A 130 -9.10 20.11 20.14
N ARG A 131 -9.26 20.42 21.44
CA ARG A 131 -9.78 21.74 21.83
C ARG A 131 -8.74 22.84 22.01
N ASP A 132 -7.51 22.51 22.38
CA ASP A 132 -6.54 23.53 22.82
C ASP A 132 -5.20 23.48 22.06
N SER A 133 -5.08 22.65 21.03
CA SER A 133 -3.86 22.49 20.24
C SER A 133 -4.15 22.52 18.74
N LEU A 134 -3.45 23.40 18.01
CA LEU A 134 -3.34 23.37 16.55
C LEU A 134 -2.88 21.99 16.05
N PHE A 135 -2.00 21.35 16.82
CA PHE A 135 -1.42 20.05 16.53
C PHE A 135 -2.21 18.96 17.26
N ASN A 136 -3.47 18.79 16.87
CA ASN A 136 -4.29 17.66 17.33
C ASN A 136 -4.16 16.47 16.37
N ALA A 137 -4.48 15.27 16.84
CA ALA A 137 -4.37 14.04 16.05
C ALA A 137 -5.04 14.12 14.65
N PRO A 138 -6.27 14.64 14.50
CA PRO A 138 -6.94 14.77 13.19
C PRO A 138 -6.22 15.71 12.22
N PHE A 139 -5.67 16.82 12.72
CA PHE A 139 -4.92 17.73 11.88
C PHE A 139 -3.62 17.06 11.39
N ILE A 140 -2.89 16.38 12.28
CA ILE A 140 -1.67 15.65 11.90
C ILE A 140 -1.99 14.51 10.94
N HIS A 141 -3.06 13.75 11.18
CA HIS A 141 -3.53 12.71 10.27
C HIS A 141 -3.90 13.30 8.90
N GLY A 142 -4.67 14.39 8.87
CA GLY A 142 -5.03 15.08 7.63
C GLY A 142 -3.82 15.62 6.87
N LEU A 143 -2.77 16.10 7.57
CA LEU A 143 -1.52 16.50 6.93
C LEU A 143 -0.81 15.30 6.29
N ILE A 144 -0.63 14.20 7.02
CA ILE A 144 0.08 13.01 6.52
C ILE A 144 -0.70 12.36 5.37
N SER A 145 -1.97 12.06 5.61
CA SER A 145 -2.83 11.37 4.63
C SER A 145 -3.22 12.29 3.49
N GLY A 146 -3.73 13.48 3.76
CA GLY A 146 -4.19 14.42 2.75
C GLY A 146 -3.07 14.90 1.83
N ILE A 147 -1.95 15.42 2.37
CA ILE A 147 -0.84 15.93 1.54
C ILE A 147 -0.09 14.77 0.88
N GLY A 148 0.18 13.69 1.62
CA GLY A 148 0.85 12.51 1.09
C GLY A 148 0.08 11.89 -0.06
N SER A 149 -1.20 11.60 0.14
CA SER A 149 -2.07 11.06 -0.90
C SER A 149 -2.30 12.01 -2.06
N HIS A 150 -2.39 13.33 -1.82
CA HIS A 150 -2.49 14.29 -2.91
C HIS A 150 -1.24 14.28 -3.80
N THR A 151 -0.06 14.27 -3.18
CA THR A 151 1.22 14.24 -3.91
C THR A 151 1.34 12.95 -4.74
N LEU A 152 0.97 11.82 -4.15
CA LEU A 152 0.95 10.54 -4.84
C LEU A 152 -0.10 10.53 -5.98
N TYR A 153 -1.33 10.98 -5.71
CA TYR A 153 -2.42 10.97 -6.69
C TYR A 153 -2.07 11.74 -7.96
N PHE A 154 -1.53 12.96 -7.82
CA PHE A 154 -1.19 13.82 -8.96
C PHE A 154 0.22 13.59 -9.53
N GLY A 155 1.07 12.85 -8.81
CA GLY A 155 2.42 12.51 -9.26
C GLY A 155 2.50 11.27 -10.15
N ARG A 156 1.39 10.59 -10.40
CA ARG A 156 1.35 9.32 -11.13
C ARG A 156 0.86 9.45 -12.56
N ASP A 157 1.31 8.54 -13.39
CA ASP A 157 0.91 8.44 -14.80
C ASP A 157 -0.45 7.75 -15.00
N SER A 158 -0.93 7.02 -13.99
CA SER A 158 -2.23 6.33 -14.03
C SER A 158 -3.20 6.94 -13.03
N TYR A 159 -4.46 7.07 -13.45
CA TYR A 159 -5.53 7.64 -12.63
C TYR A 159 -6.20 6.57 -11.78
N TYR A 160 -6.74 6.96 -10.62
CA TYR A 160 -7.25 6.04 -9.58
C TYR A 160 -8.16 4.89 -10.08
N PRO A 161 -9.23 5.13 -10.85
CA PRO A 161 -10.08 4.06 -11.37
C PRO A 161 -9.32 3.00 -12.17
N GLU A 162 -8.34 3.39 -12.98
CA GLU A 162 -7.54 2.45 -13.76
C GLU A 162 -6.69 1.57 -12.84
N ARG A 163 -6.03 2.17 -11.84
CA ARG A 163 -5.26 1.43 -10.85
C ARG A 163 -6.11 0.46 -10.06
N PHE A 164 -7.30 0.90 -9.63
CA PHE A 164 -8.24 0.07 -8.90
C PHE A 164 -8.72 -1.13 -9.74
N LEU A 165 -9.13 -0.88 -10.99
CA LEU A 165 -9.63 -1.91 -11.89
C LEU A 165 -8.54 -2.92 -12.29
N ARG A 166 -7.30 -2.46 -12.45
CA ARG A 166 -6.16 -3.31 -12.77
C ARG A 166 -5.48 -3.93 -11.56
N ARG A 167 -5.88 -3.53 -10.34
CA ARG A 167 -5.18 -3.86 -9.09
C ARG A 167 -3.69 -3.58 -9.22
N ALA A 168 -3.37 -2.40 -9.74
CA ALA A 168 -1.99 -2.01 -9.98
C ALA A 168 -1.17 -2.16 -8.69
N PRO A 169 0.10 -2.60 -8.78
CA PRO A 169 0.98 -2.65 -7.61
C PRO A 169 1.18 -1.24 -7.03
N PRO A 170 1.72 -1.14 -5.80
CA PRO A 170 2.17 0.14 -5.26
C PRO A 170 3.30 0.72 -6.14
N ASP A 171 3.21 2.01 -6.49
CA ASP A 171 4.26 2.69 -7.27
C ASP A 171 5.43 3.12 -6.38
N SER A 172 5.18 3.21 -5.07
CA SER A 172 6.16 3.61 -4.06
C SER A 172 5.80 3.02 -2.69
N GLU A 173 6.77 2.98 -1.77
CA GLU A 173 6.51 2.56 -0.38
C GLU A 173 5.47 3.45 0.31
N MET A 174 5.39 4.73 -0.10
CA MET A 174 4.41 5.67 0.45
C MET A 174 2.97 5.27 0.13
N ASP A 175 2.73 4.53 -0.95
CA ASP A 175 1.42 3.94 -1.26
C ASP A 175 0.99 2.98 -0.16
N ILE A 176 1.94 2.34 0.52
CA ILE A 176 1.68 1.37 1.61
C ILE A 176 1.65 2.09 2.96
N ILE A 177 2.65 2.95 3.23
CA ILE A 177 2.84 3.59 4.54
C ILE A 177 1.65 4.53 4.88
N ILE A 178 1.20 5.37 3.95
CA ILE A 178 0.15 6.35 4.23
C ILE A 178 -1.19 5.69 4.63
N PRO A 179 -1.69 4.67 3.90
CA PRO A 179 -2.85 3.90 4.32
C PRO A 179 -2.66 3.20 5.67
N LEU A 180 -1.48 2.65 5.97
CA LEU A 180 -1.22 2.01 7.27
C LEU A 180 -1.29 3.02 8.44
N ILE A 181 -0.73 4.22 8.27
CA ILE A 181 -0.85 5.30 9.27
C ILE A 181 -2.31 5.70 9.44
N SER A 182 -3.06 5.82 8.33
CA SER A 182 -4.48 6.17 8.37
C SER A 182 -5.33 5.07 9.02
N TYR A 183 -4.93 3.81 8.87
CA TYR A 183 -5.55 2.70 9.57
C TYR A 183 -5.32 2.78 11.09
N GLY A 184 -4.09 3.08 11.51
CA GLY A 184 -3.79 3.33 12.93
C GLY A 184 -4.57 4.51 13.51
N TYR A 185 -4.71 5.60 12.75
CA TYR A 185 -5.55 6.72 13.11
C TYR A 185 -7.02 6.31 13.30
N ALA A 186 -7.59 5.54 12.36
CA ALA A 186 -8.98 5.07 12.45
C ALA A 186 -9.22 4.21 13.69
N GLY A 187 -8.26 3.35 14.05
CA GLY A 187 -8.31 2.55 15.27
C GLY A 187 -8.24 3.40 16.54
N TYR A 188 -7.34 4.39 16.58
CA TYR A 188 -7.28 5.37 17.66
C TYR A 188 -8.60 6.14 17.81
N GLU A 189 -9.15 6.65 16.71
CA GLU A 189 -10.38 7.44 16.70
C GLU A 189 -11.56 6.63 17.23
N LEU A 190 -11.68 5.37 16.78
CA LEU A 190 -12.71 4.45 17.27
C LEU A 190 -12.58 4.19 18.77
N PHE A 191 -11.38 3.86 19.24
CA PHE A 191 -11.13 3.65 20.66
C PHE A 191 -11.45 4.90 21.49
N HIS A 192 -11.00 6.07 21.04
CA HIS A 192 -11.24 7.34 21.69
C HIS A 192 -12.75 7.62 21.82
N TYR A 193 -13.53 7.46 20.76
CA TYR A 193 -14.97 7.76 20.81
C TYR A 193 -15.80 6.71 21.53
N LEU A 194 -15.36 5.45 21.57
CA LEU A 194 -16.00 4.42 22.40
C LEU A 194 -15.76 4.64 23.90
N THR A 195 -14.64 5.25 24.28
CA THR A 195 -14.26 5.48 25.68
C THR A 195 -14.60 6.89 26.18
N SER A 196 -14.82 7.85 25.28
CA SER A 196 -15.17 9.23 25.61
C SER A 196 -16.62 9.37 26.07
N THR A 197 -16.84 10.24 27.06
CA THR A 197 -18.19 10.57 27.56
C THR A 197 -18.44 12.09 27.44
N PRO A 198 -19.56 12.53 26.83
CA PRO A 198 -20.58 11.73 26.16
C PRO A 198 -20.08 11.18 24.82
N ALA A 199 -20.53 9.97 24.49
CA ALA A 199 -20.26 9.34 23.21
C ALA A 199 -20.83 10.20 22.07
N ARG A 200 -20.09 10.29 20.96
CA ARG A 200 -20.53 11.01 19.76
C ARG A 200 -20.79 9.99 18.65
N PRO A 201 -22.05 9.57 18.43
CA PRO A 201 -22.36 8.44 17.56
C PRO A 201 -21.89 8.65 16.11
N ASP A 202 -21.99 9.88 15.59
CA ASP A 202 -21.53 10.21 14.23
C ASP A 202 -20.05 9.87 14.01
N PHE A 203 -19.22 10.16 15.00
CA PHE A 203 -17.80 9.86 14.92
C PHE A 203 -17.50 8.37 15.13
N ILE A 204 -18.25 7.67 15.99
CA ILE A 204 -18.13 6.22 16.15
C ILE A 204 -18.44 5.52 14.82
N PHE A 205 -19.51 5.92 14.13
CA PHE A 205 -19.86 5.34 12.84
C PHE A 205 -18.79 5.63 11.78
N HIS A 206 -18.25 6.85 11.75
CA HIS A 206 -17.17 7.21 10.83
C HIS A 206 -15.91 6.36 11.08
N SER A 207 -15.42 6.32 12.31
CA SER A 207 -14.19 5.61 12.67
C SER A 207 -14.34 4.09 12.53
N ALA A 208 -15.54 3.54 12.81
CA ALA A 208 -15.85 2.14 12.58
C ALA A 208 -15.86 1.80 11.07
N ALA A 209 -16.48 2.65 10.25
CA ALA A 209 -16.50 2.46 8.80
C ALA A 209 -15.09 2.53 8.20
N MET A 210 -14.28 3.51 8.62
CA MET A 210 -12.88 3.62 8.21
C MET A 210 -12.08 2.37 8.60
N THR A 211 -12.16 1.96 9.88
CA THR A 211 -11.49 0.76 10.40
C THR A 211 -11.89 -0.49 9.60
N ALA A 212 -13.18 -0.65 9.29
CA ALA A 212 -13.67 -1.78 8.50
C ALA A 212 -13.12 -1.76 7.06
N VAL A 213 -13.11 -0.62 6.38
CA VAL A 213 -12.53 -0.48 5.04
C VAL A 213 -11.05 -0.85 5.03
N PHE A 214 -10.25 -0.24 5.92
CA PHE A 214 -8.83 -0.56 6.00
C PHE A 214 -8.60 -2.05 6.31
N SER A 215 -9.39 -2.64 7.21
CA SER A 215 -9.31 -4.08 7.52
C SER A 215 -9.59 -4.95 6.30
N ILE A 216 -10.60 -4.60 5.50
CA ILE A 216 -10.94 -5.33 4.27
C ILE A 216 -9.78 -5.23 3.28
N PHE A 217 -9.31 -4.03 2.95
CA PHE A 217 -8.23 -3.87 1.98
C PHE A 217 -6.90 -4.46 2.46
N ALA A 218 -6.61 -4.42 3.77
CA ALA A 218 -5.46 -5.10 4.37
C ALA A 218 -5.58 -6.61 4.21
N GLY A 219 -6.75 -7.20 4.50
CA GLY A 219 -7.00 -8.63 4.32
C GLY A 219 -6.98 -9.08 2.86
N LEU A 220 -7.21 -8.16 1.92
CA LEU A 220 -7.09 -8.41 0.49
C LEU A 220 -5.66 -8.22 -0.06
N GLY A 221 -4.73 -7.67 0.73
CA GLY A 221 -3.40 -7.29 0.24
C GLY A 221 -3.43 -6.10 -0.73
N GLU A 222 -4.49 -5.28 -0.69
CA GLU A 222 -4.75 -4.18 -1.63
C GLU A 222 -4.78 -2.82 -0.92
N LEU A 223 -4.24 -2.74 0.30
CA LEU A 223 -4.27 -1.53 1.14
C LEU A 223 -3.69 -0.30 0.43
N HIS A 224 -2.71 -0.50 -0.44
CA HIS A 224 -2.07 0.56 -1.21
C HIS A 224 -3.03 1.31 -2.14
N LEU A 225 -4.10 0.66 -2.61
CA LEU A 225 -5.14 1.30 -3.42
C LEU A 225 -5.94 2.36 -2.64
N LEU A 226 -5.91 2.33 -1.30
CA LEU A 226 -6.51 3.37 -0.47
C LEU A 226 -5.69 4.66 -0.44
N SER A 227 -4.43 4.64 -0.89
CA SER A 227 -3.61 5.86 -0.99
C SER A 227 -4.29 6.91 -1.87
N ASP A 228 -4.92 6.51 -2.98
CA ASP A 228 -5.69 7.40 -3.85
C ASP A 228 -6.96 7.93 -3.18
N VAL A 229 -7.67 7.05 -2.46
CA VAL A 229 -8.92 7.41 -1.78
C VAL A 229 -8.66 8.46 -0.71
N LEU A 230 -7.53 8.37 -0.01
CA LEU A 230 -7.15 9.27 1.08
C LEU A 230 -6.86 10.71 0.64
N VAL A 231 -6.84 11.02 -0.66
CA VAL A 231 -6.81 12.41 -1.15
C VAL A 231 -7.98 13.24 -0.61
N ILE A 232 -9.10 12.59 -0.27
CA ILE A 232 -10.27 13.24 0.36
C ILE A 232 -9.95 13.83 1.74
N GLU A 233 -8.89 13.38 2.40
CA GLU A 233 -8.46 13.90 3.71
C GLU A 233 -7.80 15.28 3.61
N LEU A 234 -7.50 15.76 2.40
CA LEU A 234 -7.01 17.13 2.22
C LEU A 234 -8.03 18.18 2.73
N SER A 235 -9.32 17.91 2.62
CA SER A 235 -10.34 18.79 3.21
C SER A 235 -10.27 18.82 4.73
N SER A 236 -9.91 17.71 5.38
CA SER A 236 -9.87 17.58 6.83
C SER A 236 -8.83 18.52 7.47
N ILE A 237 -7.75 18.85 6.75
CA ILE A 237 -6.76 19.86 7.15
C ILE A 237 -7.44 21.21 7.38
N PHE A 238 -8.18 21.68 6.38
CA PHE A 238 -8.85 22.98 6.43
C PHE A 238 -10.00 22.99 7.43
N LEU A 239 -10.67 21.85 7.64
CA LEU A 239 -11.66 21.69 8.69
C LEU A 239 -11.06 21.93 10.08
N GLY A 240 -9.84 21.42 10.33
CA GLY A 240 -9.10 21.66 11.56
C GLY A 240 -8.68 23.12 11.75
N LEU A 241 -8.53 23.87 10.65
CA LEU A 241 -8.12 25.27 10.66
C LEU A 241 -9.29 26.27 10.59
N LYS A 242 -10.54 25.80 10.43
CA LYS A 242 -11.71 26.64 10.13
C LYS A 242 -11.97 27.74 11.16
N ASP A 243 -11.60 27.52 12.42
CA ASP A 243 -11.87 28.45 13.54
C ASP A 243 -10.80 29.55 13.66
N TYR A 244 -9.69 29.47 12.90
CA TYR A 244 -8.63 30.49 12.91
C TYR A 244 -8.91 31.67 11.98
N HIS A 245 -9.52 31.40 10.81
CA HIS A 245 -9.80 32.42 9.81
C HIS A 245 -10.85 31.95 8.80
N ASP A 246 -11.72 32.84 8.34
CA ASP A 246 -12.81 32.53 7.41
C ASP A 246 -12.32 31.96 6.06
N ILE A 247 -11.10 32.31 5.65
CA ILE A 247 -10.47 31.75 4.46
C ILE A 247 -10.33 30.23 4.53
N PHE A 248 -10.10 29.66 5.72
CA PHE A 248 -9.98 28.21 5.90
C PHE A 248 -11.34 27.52 5.80
N ALA A 249 -12.43 28.17 6.19
CA ALA A 249 -13.77 27.65 5.94
C ALA A 249 -14.08 27.59 4.43
N MET A 250 -13.64 28.61 3.67
CA MET A 250 -13.77 28.61 2.20
C MET A 250 -12.85 27.58 1.54
N ALA A 251 -11.61 27.42 2.03
CA ALA A 251 -10.68 26.40 1.55
C ALA A 251 -11.19 24.98 1.85
N PHE A 252 -11.77 24.76 3.03
CA PHE A 252 -12.46 23.52 3.37
C PHE A 252 -13.58 23.24 2.39
N ALA A 253 -14.47 24.21 2.15
CA ALA A 253 -15.57 24.05 1.20
C ALA A 253 -15.09 23.71 -0.21
N GLY A 254 -14.09 24.44 -0.71
CA GLY A 254 -13.53 24.24 -2.04
C GLY A 254 -12.89 22.86 -2.19
N THR A 255 -12.04 22.46 -1.24
CA THR A 255 -11.40 21.14 -1.27
C THR A 255 -12.40 20.01 -1.06
N PHE A 256 -13.36 20.16 -0.15
CA PHE A 256 -14.45 19.19 0.02
C PHE A 256 -15.21 18.99 -1.29
N TYR A 257 -15.58 20.08 -1.97
CA TYR A 257 -16.29 20.01 -3.24
C TYR A 257 -15.45 19.30 -4.32
N ILE A 258 -14.19 19.71 -4.50
CA ILE A 258 -13.31 19.14 -5.53
C ILE A 258 -13.08 17.65 -5.30
N TYR A 259 -12.66 17.25 -4.10
CA TYR A 259 -12.23 15.87 -3.84
C TYR A 259 -13.39 14.93 -3.51
N ARG A 260 -14.30 15.35 -2.61
CA ARG A 260 -15.38 14.47 -2.12
C ARG A 260 -16.64 14.51 -2.97
N TRP A 261 -16.89 15.56 -3.75
CA TRP A 261 -18.06 15.67 -4.65
C TRP A 261 -17.72 15.62 -6.14
N GLY A 262 -16.53 16.03 -6.54
CA GLY A 262 -16.06 15.92 -7.92
C GLY A 262 -15.35 14.59 -8.16
N LEU A 263 -14.11 14.51 -7.70
CA LEU A 263 -13.16 13.48 -8.07
C LEU A 263 -13.59 12.08 -7.61
N PHE A 264 -13.98 11.93 -6.34
CA PHE A 264 -14.28 10.61 -5.77
C PHE A 264 -15.58 10.00 -6.34
N PRO A 265 -16.72 10.72 -6.44
CA PRO A 265 -17.92 10.16 -7.09
C PRO A 265 -17.69 9.80 -8.56
N GLN A 266 -16.94 10.63 -9.30
CA GLN A 266 -16.61 10.34 -10.70
C GLN A 266 -15.78 9.06 -10.82
N GLY A 267 -14.69 8.95 -10.03
CA GLY A 267 -13.83 7.77 -10.07
C GLY A 267 -14.57 6.50 -9.66
N TRP A 268 -15.43 6.62 -8.67
CA TRP A 268 -16.26 5.51 -8.21
C TRP A 268 -17.28 5.07 -9.27
N TRP A 269 -17.90 6.02 -9.97
CA TRP A 269 -18.80 5.74 -11.07
C TRP A 269 -18.09 4.96 -12.19
N THR A 270 -16.86 5.34 -12.54
CA THR A 270 -16.03 4.60 -13.50
C THR A 270 -15.79 3.16 -13.05
N ILE A 271 -15.44 2.94 -11.78
CA ILE A 271 -15.23 1.59 -11.22
C ILE A 271 -16.53 0.77 -11.25
N ALA A 272 -17.66 1.37 -10.92
CA ALA A 272 -18.97 0.72 -10.91
C ALA A 272 -19.44 0.33 -12.32
N GLN A 273 -19.16 1.18 -13.33
CA GLN A 273 -19.54 0.93 -14.72
C GLN A 273 -18.59 0.01 -15.49
N ALA A 274 -17.39 -0.25 -14.96
CA ALA A 274 -16.43 -1.09 -15.67
C ALA A 274 -17.03 -2.47 -16.00
N PRO A 275 -16.82 -3.01 -17.21
CA PRO A 275 -17.23 -4.38 -17.51
C PRO A 275 -16.51 -5.35 -16.57
N GLU A 276 -17.13 -6.48 -16.28
CA GLU A 276 -16.44 -7.58 -15.59
C GLU A 276 -15.23 -8.00 -16.42
N THR A 277 -14.05 -8.13 -15.80
CA THR A 277 -12.84 -8.56 -16.51
C THR A 277 -12.90 -10.06 -16.79
N GLY A 278 -12.13 -10.54 -17.77
CA GLY A 278 -12.02 -11.99 -18.03
C GLY A 278 -11.65 -12.80 -16.79
N GLU A 279 -10.77 -12.23 -15.94
CA GLU A 279 -10.39 -12.82 -14.65
C GLU A 279 -11.54 -12.83 -13.63
N GLU A 280 -12.44 -11.85 -13.63
CA GLU A 280 -13.61 -11.84 -12.75
C GLU A 280 -14.66 -12.89 -13.14
N LEU A 281 -14.71 -13.23 -14.44
CA LEU A 281 -15.54 -14.32 -14.95
C LEU A 281 -14.96 -15.69 -14.61
N GLU A 282 -13.63 -15.80 -14.57
CA GLU A 282 -12.91 -17.03 -14.25
C GLU A 282 -12.90 -17.33 -12.74
N TYR A 283 -12.89 -16.29 -11.89
CA TYR A 283 -12.79 -16.40 -10.43
C TYR A 283 -14.00 -15.75 -9.71
N PRO A 284 -15.05 -16.52 -9.37
CA PRO A 284 -16.28 -16.01 -8.76
C PRO A 284 -16.07 -15.23 -7.45
N GLU A 285 -15.00 -15.52 -6.71
CA GLU A 285 -14.62 -14.81 -5.51
C GLU A 285 -14.24 -13.35 -5.78
N ARG A 286 -13.71 -13.06 -6.97
CA ARG A 286 -13.36 -11.70 -7.39
C ARG A 286 -14.61 -10.87 -7.67
N LYS A 287 -15.65 -11.51 -8.20
CA LYS A 287 -16.95 -10.87 -8.49
C LYS A 287 -17.65 -10.38 -7.22
N TRP A 288 -17.72 -11.18 -6.15
CA TRP A 288 -18.34 -10.71 -4.91
C TRP A 288 -17.51 -9.62 -4.25
N ARG A 289 -16.17 -9.72 -4.28
CA ARG A 289 -15.26 -8.70 -3.74
C ARG A 289 -15.52 -7.36 -4.42
N ARG A 290 -15.54 -7.33 -5.76
CA ARG A 290 -15.84 -6.12 -6.52
C ARG A 290 -17.21 -5.54 -6.15
N ARG A 291 -18.26 -6.37 -6.02
CA ARG A 291 -19.59 -5.90 -5.61
C ARG A 291 -19.59 -5.30 -4.20
N ALA A 292 -18.92 -5.96 -3.25
CA ALA A 292 -18.79 -5.47 -1.88
C ALA A 292 -18.04 -4.14 -1.84
N LEU A 293 -16.95 -4.04 -2.62
CA LEU A 293 -16.20 -2.80 -2.79
C LEU A 293 -17.10 -1.72 -3.36
N VAL A 294 -17.75 -1.94 -4.52
CA VAL A 294 -18.70 -1.02 -5.19
C VAL A 294 -19.80 -0.54 -4.24
N ALA A 295 -20.36 -1.43 -3.43
CA ALA A 295 -21.36 -1.09 -2.43
C ALA A 295 -20.77 -0.20 -1.31
N ALA A 296 -19.58 -0.51 -0.83
CA ALA A 296 -18.91 0.27 0.20
C ALA A 296 -18.67 1.72 -0.28
N GLY A 297 -18.04 1.92 -1.44
CA GLY A 297 -17.82 3.29 -1.92
C GLY A 297 -19.11 4.00 -2.35
N ALA A 298 -20.18 3.29 -2.72
CA ALA A 298 -21.50 3.93 -2.90
C ALA A 298 -22.01 4.50 -1.56
N ALA A 299 -21.84 3.77 -0.45
CA ALA A 299 -22.17 4.26 0.88
C ALA A 299 -21.30 5.46 1.28
N PHE A 300 -19.98 5.45 1.00
CA PHE A 300 -19.10 6.60 1.25
C PHE A 300 -19.47 7.84 0.42
N ASN A 301 -19.88 7.65 -0.84
CA ASN A 301 -20.37 8.73 -1.67
C ASN A 301 -21.68 9.31 -1.14
N ALA A 302 -22.61 8.46 -0.68
CA ALA A 302 -23.83 8.92 -0.03
C ALA A 302 -23.53 9.72 1.26
N LEU A 303 -22.61 9.22 2.08
CA LEU A 303 -22.15 9.92 3.29
C LEU A 303 -21.50 11.27 2.95
N SER A 304 -20.67 11.32 1.91
CA SER A 304 -20.05 12.55 1.40
C SER A 304 -21.09 13.52 0.86
N GLY A 305 -22.13 13.02 0.18
CA GLY A 305 -23.30 13.79 -0.23
C GLY A 305 -24.02 14.44 0.95
N TYR A 306 -24.32 13.65 1.99
CA TYR A 306 -24.94 14.14 3.23
C TYR A 306 -24.11 15.25 3.88
N TRP A 307 -22.82 15.03 4.12
CA TRP A 307 -21.95 16.03 4.76
C TRP A 307 -21.75 17.28 3.90
N GLY A 308 -21.69 17.13 2.58
CA GLY A 308 -21.55 18.28 1.70
C GLY A 308 -22.82 19.13 1.64
N ILE A 309 -24.02 18.54 1.73
CA ILE A 309 -25.28 19.29 1.83
C ILE A 309 -25.29 20.11 3.12
N LEU A 310 -24.89 19.51 4.24
CA LEU A 310 -24.77 20.23 5.52
C LEU A 310 -23.75 21.37 5.46
N THR A 311 -22.61 21.13 4.80
CA THR A 311 -21.56 22.14 4.63
C THR A 311 -22.04 23.30 3.77
N LEU A 312 -22.70 23.00 2.64
CA LEU A 312 -23.26 24.01 1.74
C LEU A 312 -24.33 24.84 2.45
N GLY A 313 -25.23 24.20 3.21
CA GLY A 313 -26.25 24.89 3.99
C GLY A 313 -25.65 25.91 4.97
N LYS A 314 -24.59 25.53 5.69
CA LYS A 314 -23.89 26.44 6.62
C LYS A 314 -23.21 27.62 5.91
N ILE A 315 -22.63 27.38 4.73
CA ILE A 315 -21.98 28.44 3.93
C ILE A 315 -23.04 29.41 3.40
N LEU A 316 -24.15 28.90 2.88
CA LEU A 316 -25.25 29.74 2.39
C LEU A 316 -25.85 30.58 3.51
N ASP A 317 -26.09 29.98 4.69
CA ASP A 317 -26.59 30.72 5.86
C ASP A 317 -25.66 31.86 6.28
N LYS A 318 -24.35 31.57 6.38
CA LYS A 318 -23.34 32.55 6.80
C LYS A 318 -23.12 33.68 5.79
N TYR A 319 -23.04 33.38 4.50
CA TYR A 319 -22.58 34.35 3.49
C TYR A 319 -23.67 34.92 2.57
N VAL A 320 -24.81 34.23 2.45
CA VAL A 320 -25.92 34.68 1.60
C VAL A 320 -27.00 35.34 2.43
N TYR A 321 -27.42 34.72 3.53
CA TYR A 321 -28.57 35.17 4.30
C TYR A 321 -28.22 36.16 5.42
N HIS A 322 -27.02 36.07 5.99
CA HIS A 322 -26.53 37.00 7.02
C HIS A 322 -25.62 38.10 6.46
N ARG A 323 -25.93 38.63 5.26
CA ARG A 323 -25.27 39.87 4.83
C ARG A 323 -25.66 41.01 5.79
N PRO A 324 -24.69 41.83 6.24
CA PRO A 324 -24.95 42.93 7.17
C PRO A 324 -25.93 43.96 6.60
#